data_AF-A0A2V7VAT3-F1
#
_entry.id   AF-A0A2V7VAT3-F1
#
_cell.length_a   1.000
_cell.length_b   1.000
_cell.length_c   1.000
_cell.angle_alpha   90.00
_cell.angle_beta   90.00
_cell.angle_gamma   90.00
#
_symmetry.space_group_name_H-M   'P 1'
#
loop_
_entity.id
_entity.type
_entity.pdbx_description
1 polymer ?
#
loop_
_entity_poly.entity_id
_entity_poly.type
_entity_poly.pdbx_seq_one_letter_code
_entity_poly.pdbx_strand_id
1 'polypeptide(L)'
;DEACDARNNIAYVTASGDNLVVLDNYGRLTITKNWFKTGWTRSSVKSPKGTITDNGTVTGSSPGFVSEGGQDYHLASGSQCIDAGTTLDPAVLPANDVVREYVKHQTSVARAVHGPLDIGAYEF
;
A
#
# COMPACT_ATOMS: atom_id res chain seq x y z
N ASP A 1 -10.26 -1.31 -21.73
CA ASP A 1 -10.58 -0.53 -20.53
C ASP A 1 -9.66 -1.01 -19.42
N GLU A 2 -8.69 -0.19 -19.05
CA GLU A 2 -7.68 -0.50 -18.05
C GLU A 2 -8.29 -0.41 -16.64
N ALA A 3 -8.07 -1.45 -15.84
CA ALA A 3 -8.49 -1.48 -14.45
C ALA A 3 -7.33 -1.93 -13.54
N CYS A 4 -7.28 -1.39 -12.33
CA CYS A 4 -6.31 -1.73 -11.30
C CYS A 4 -7.04 -1.90 -9.95
N ASP A 5 -6.70 -2.97 -9.22
CA ASP A 5 -7.04 -3.14 -7.82
C ASP A 5 -5.74 -3.18 -7.02
N ALA A 6 -5.49 -2.12 -6.25
CA ALA A 6 -4.29 -1.94 -5.46
C ALA A 6 -4.63 -2.07 -3.97
N ARG A 7 -4.03 -3.05 -3.31
CA ARG A 7 -4.31 -3.35 -1.89
C ARG A 7 -3.05 -3.44 -1.04
N ASN A 8 -3.18 -3.07 0.23
CA ASN A 8 -2.16 -3.26 1.27
C ASN A 8 -0.79 -2.62 0.96
N ASN A 9 -0.74 -1.57 0.14
CA ASN A 9 0.51 -0.89 -0.20
C ASN A 9 0.80 0.26 0.77
N ILE A 10 2.08 0.54 1.00
CA ILE A 10 2.52 1.82 1.57
C ILE A 10 3.11 2.68 0.45
N ALA A 11 2.51 3.83 0.18
CA ALA A 11 3.07 4.85 -0.70
C ALA A 11 3.44 6.09 0.12
N TYR A 12 4.74 6.17 0.46
CA TYR A 12 5.29 7.20 1.31
C TYR A 12 6.26 8.10 0.56
N VAL A 13 5.75 9.26 0.10
CA VAL A 13 6.56 10.25 -0.62
C VAL A 13 7.20 11.22 0.37
N THR A 14 8.51 11.09 0.62
CA THR A 14 9.23 11.89 1.62
C THR A 14 9.37 13.36 1.24
N ALA A 15 9.30 13.69 -0.06
CA ALA A 15 9.27 15.07 -0.53
C ALA A 15 8.08 15.87 0.04
N SER A 16 8.25 17.18 0.20
CA SER A 16 7.17 18.08 0.63
C SER A 16 6.10 18.23 -0.45
N GLY A 17 4.84 18.41 -0.03
CA GLY A 17 3.69 18.60 -0.92
C GLY A 17 3.01 17.30 -1.39
N ASP A 18 2.09 17.46 -2.34
CA ASP A 18 1.08 16.48 -2.75
C ASP A 18 1.53 15.65 -3.95
N ASN A 19 2.72 15.05 -3.85
CA ASN A 19 3.41 14.43 -4.99
C ASN A 19 2.86 13.05 -5.38
N LEU A 20 2.00 12.43 -4.55
CA LEU A 20 1.35 11.18 -4.89
C LEU A 20 0.04 11.48 -5.63
N VAL A 21 -0.02 11.11 -6.91
CA VAL A 21 -1.24 11.15 -7.73
C VAL A 21 -1.54 9.74 -8.21
N VAL A 22 -2.76 9.25 -7.98
CA VAL A 22 -3.09 7.83 -8.23
C VAL A 22 -3.81 7.56 -9.56
N LEU A 23 -4.39 8.58 -10.17
CA LEU A 23 -5.05 8.46 -11.48
C LEU A 23 -4.63 9.64 -12.36
N ASP A 24 -4.27 9.38 -13.61
CA ASP A 24 -4.12 10.46 -14.58
C ASP A 24 -5.51 10.88 -15.09
N ASN A 25 -6.00 10.32 -16.20
CA ASN A 25 -7.26 10.73 -16.82
C ASN A 25 -8.28 9.60 -17.05
N TYR A 26 -7.85 8.38 -17.43
CA TYR A 26 -8.73 7.28 -17.83
C TYR A 26 -8.52 6.02 -16.96
N GLY A 27 -9.45 5.07 -17.07
CA GLY A 27 -9.38 3.76 -16.40
C GLY A 27 -10.12 3.69 -15.07
N ARG A 28 -10.11 2.52 -14.44
CA ARG A 28 -10.80 2.26 -13.18
C ARG A 28 -9.80 1.81 -12.12
N LEU A 29 -9.64 2.61 -11.07
CA LEU A 29 -8.78 2.29 -9.93
C LEU A 29 -9.63 1.95 -8.71
N THR A 30 -9.34 0.81 -8.08
CA THR A 30 -9.81 0.50 -6.73
C THR A 30 -8.60 0.50 -5.81
N ILE A 31 -8.64 1.30 -4.76
CA ILE A 31 -7.64 1.31 -3.68
C ILE A 31 -8.31 0.77 -2.42
N THR A 32 -7.77 -0.32 -1.85
CA THR A 32 -8.34 -0.96 -0.66
C THR A 32 -7.26 -1.15 0.38
N LYS A 33 -7.44 -0.55 1.57
CA LYS A 33 -6.49 -0.70 2.69
C LYS A 33 -5.03 -0.41 2.32
N ASN A 34 -4.78 0.66 1.57
CA ASN A 34 -3.42 1.18 1.40
C ASN A 34 -3.11 2.21 2.48
N TRP A 35 -1.84 2.48 2.74
CA TRP A 35 -1.38 3.63 3.50
C TRP A 35 -0.76 4.65 2.54
N PHE A 36 -1.31 5.86 2.48
CA PHE A 36 -0.78 6.96 1.68
C PHE A 36 -0.42 8.15 2.58
N LYS A 37 0.69 8.83 2.27
CA LYS A 37 1.02 10.08 2.95
C LYS A 37 -0.15 11.06 2.84
N THR A 38 -0.51 11.71 3.95
CA THR A 38 -1.52 12.77 3.97
C THR A 38 -1.17 13.85 2.94
N GLY A 39 -2.17 14.30 2.18
CA GLY A 39 -1.99 15.22 1.05
C GLY A 39 -1.93 14.55 -0.33
N TRP A 40 -2.05 13.23 -0.43
CA TRP A 40 -2.16 12.59 -1.75
C TRP A 40 -3.34 13.11 -2.57
N THR A 41 -3.17 13.16 -3.88
CA THR A 41 -4.16 13.66 -4.84
C THR A 41 -4.80 12.51 -5.61
N ARG A 42 -6.13 12.58 -5.76
CA ARG A 42 -6.90 11.56 -6.49
C ARG A 42 -6.56 11.52 -7.97
N SER A 43 -6.53 12.68 -8.64
CA SER A 43 -6.22 12.77 -10.07
C SER A 43 -5.38 13.98 -10.43
N SER A 44 -4.53 13.84 -11.46
CA SER A 44 -3.74 14.92 -12.04
C SER A 44 -4.60 15.98 -12.74
N VAL A 45 -5.85 15.64 -13.10
CA VAL A 45 -6.78 16.51 -13.80
C VAL A 45 -8.02 16.79 -12.96
N LYS A 46 -8.63 17.96 -13.17
CA LYS A 46 -9.82 18.39 -12.41
C LYS A 46 -11.07 17.55 -12.68
N SER A 47 -11.19 17.01 -13.89
CA SER A 47 -12.35 16.24 -14.34
C SER A 47 -11.88 14.96 -15.06
N PRO A 48 -11.38 13.96 -14.32
CA PRO A 48 -10.94 12.71 -14.92
C PRO A 48 -12.13 11.99 -15.55
N LYS A 49 -11.85 11.27 -16.64
CA LYS A 49 -12.82 10.38 -17.29
C LYS A 49 -12.83 8.98 -16.68
N GLY A 50 -11.81 8.64 -15.90
CA GLY A 50 -11.73 7.43 -15.10
C GLY A 50 -12.41 7.56 -13.74
N THR A 51 -12.44 6.45 -13.00
CA THR A 51 -13.09 6.37 -11.68
C THR A 51 -12.13 5.84 -10.63
N ILE A 52 -12.24 6.34 -9.40
CA ILE A 52 -11.47 5.85 -8.24
C ILE A 52 -12.44 5.44 -7.14
N THR A 53 -12.40 4.17 -6.77
CA THR A 53 -13.09 3.62 -5.60
C THR A 53 -12.08 3.49 -4.46
N ASP A 54 -12.39 4.05 -3.30
CA ASP A 54 -11.51 4.03 -2.13
C ASP A 54 -12.20 3.30 -0.97
N ASN A 55 -11.67 2.14 -0.63
CA ASN A 55 -12.21 1.22 0.36
C ASN A 55 -11.37 1.24 1.65
N GLY A 56 -10.98 2.43 2.09
CA GLY A 56 -10.36 2.63 3.40
C GLY A 56 -8.85 2.79 3.34
N THR A 57 -8.38 3.74 2.54
CA THR A 57 -6.99 4.21 2.59
C THR A 57 -6.70 4.88 3.94
N VAL A 58 -5.65 4.40 4.62
CA VAL A 58 -5.11 4.99 5.84
C VAL A 58 -4.16 6.12 5.46
N THR A 59 -4.14 7.22 6.22
CA THR A 59 -3.25 8.35 5.94
C THR A 59 -2.49 8.84 7.16
N GLY A 60 -1.31 9.41 6.93
CA GLY A 60 -0.51 10.02 7.99
C GLY A 60 0.75 10.71 7.45
N SER A 61 1.55 11.26 8.37
CA SER A 61 2.85 11.85 8.04
C SER A 61 3.97 10.82 7.97
N SER A 62 3.83 9.67 8.64
CA SER A 62 4.78 8.55 8.59
C SER A 62 4.03 7.22 8.74
N PRO A 63 4.45 6.16 8.02
CA PRO A 63 3.90 4.82 8.18
C PRO A 63 4.43 4.09 9.42
N GLY A 64 5.45 4.63 10.10
CA GLY A 64 6.05 4.02 11.28
C GLY A 64 7.00 2.85 10.97
N PHE A 65 7.99 3.08 10.10
CA PHE A 65 9.07 2.12 9.86
C PHE A 65 10.10 2.11 10.99
N VAL A 66 10.85 1.00 11.13
CA VAL A 66 11.95 0.88 12.10
C VAL A 66 13.08 1.87 11.80
N SER A 67 13.57 1.94 10.56
CA SER A 67 14.61 2.90 10.16
C SER A 67 14.68 3.13 8.65
N GLU A 68 14.13 4.23 8.15
CA GLU A 68 14.21 4.56 6.72
C GLU A 68 15.65 4.83 6.27
N GLY A 69 16.43 5.56 7.08
CA GLY A 69 17.84 5.84 6.80
C GLY A 69 18.72 4.59 6.78
N GLY A 70 18.38 3.58 7.59
CA GLY A 70 19.01 2.25 7.59
C GLY A 70 18.47 1.29 6.52
N GLN A 71 17.46 1.72 5.75
CA GLN A 71 16.70 0.89 4.80
C GLN A 71 16.08 -0.34 5.48
N ASP A 72 15.63 -0.14 6.72
CA ASP A 72 14.82 -1.07 7.48
C ASP A 72 13.36 -0.60 7.45
N TYR A 73 12.64 -1.14 6.47
CA TYR A 73 11.24 -0.81 6.19
C TYR A 73 10.26 -1.79 6.83
N HIS A 74 10.71 -2.59 7.82
CA HIS A 74 9.77 -3.28 8.70
C HIS A 74 8.97 -2.26 9.51
N LEU A 75 7.78 -2.65 9.93
CA LEU A 75 6.95 -1.82 10.79
C LEU A 75 7.57 -1.76 12.19
N ALA A 76 7.57 -0.59 12.80
CA ALA A 76 7.89 -0.43 14.21
C ALA A 76 6.63 -0.65 15.06
N SER A 77 6.83 -1.05 16.31
CA SER A 77 5.75 -1.17 17.29
C SER A 77 4.92 0.12 17.34
N GLY A 78 3.60 -0.01 17.20
CA GLY A 78 2.65 1.10 17.20
C GLY A 78 2.40 1.72 15.82
N SER A 79 2.95 1.15 14.74
CA SER A 79 2.53 1.52 13.39
C SER A 79 1.03 1.27 13.19
N GLN A 80 0.34 2.23 12.58
CA GLN A 80 -1.06 2.09 12.17
C GLN A 80 -1.27 1.11 11.00
N CYS A 81 -0.18 0.61 10.41
CA CYS A 81 -0.22 -0.36 9.32
C CYS A 81 -0.37 -1.80 9.83
N ILE A 82 -0.09 -2.04 11.11
CA ILE A 82 -0.22 -3.35 11.75
C ILE A 82 -1.69 -3.76 11.80
N ASP A 83 -2.01 -4.98 11.41
CA ASP A 83 -3.34 -5.60 11.34
C ASP A 83 -4.38 -4.80 10.51
N ALA A 84 -3.93 -3.87 9.67
CA ALA A 84 -4.79 -2.91 8.98
C ALA A 84 -5.11 -3.26 7.51
N GLY A 85 -4.48 -4.33 7.00
CA GLY A 85 -4.63 -4.83 5.63
C GLY A 85 -5.90 -5.65 5.42
N THR A 86 -5.99 -6.29 4.26
CA THR A 86 -7.09 -7.18 3.87
C THR A 86 -6.63 -8.27 2.90
N THR A 87 -7.44 -9.30 2.69
CA THR A 87 -7.15 -10.31 1.67
C THR A 87 -7.17 -9.70 0.25
N LEU A 88 -6.37 -10.28 -0.65
CA LEU A 88 -6.47 -9.97 -2.08
C LEU A 88 -7.85 -10.36 -2.64
N ASP A 89 -8.14 -9.89 -3.85
CA ASP A 89 -9.35 -10.31 -4.56
C ASP A 89 -9.38 -11.84 -4.71
N PRO A 90 -10.48 -12.52 -4.37
CA PRO A 90 -10.57 -13.97 -4.49
C PRO A 90 -10.27 -14.51 -5.89
N ALA A 91 -10.49 -13.70 -6.95
CA ALA A 91 -10.21 -14.11 -8.32
C ALA A 91 -8.71 -14.29 -8.64
N VAL A 92 -7.81 -13.70 -7.84
CA VAL A 92 -6.36 -13.86 -8.02
C VAL A 92 -5.75 -14.91 -7.09
N LEU A 93 -6.54 -15.45 -6.16
CA LEU A 93 -6.12 -16.43 -5.19
C LEU A 93 -6.39 -17.87 -5.68
N PRO A 94 -5.55 -18.85 -5.30
CA PRO A 94 -4.34 -18.71 -4.47
C PRO A 94 -3.09 -18.32 -5.26
N ALA A 95 -3.18 -18.23 -6.60
CA ALA A 95 -2.02 -18.13 -7.47
C ALA A 95 -1.13 -16.90 -7.23
N ASN A 96 -1.72 -15.80 -6.75
CA ASN A 96 -1.02 -14.53 -6.48
C ASN A 96 -1.00 -14.17 -4.99
N ASP A 97 -1.20 -15.15 -4.10
CA ASP A 97 -1.15 -14.88 -2.68
C ASP A 97 0.26 -14.46 -2.24
N VAL A 98 0.36 -13.56 -1.27
CA VAL A 98 1.63 -13.00 -0.80
C VAL A 98 2.16 -13.85 0.34
N VAL A 99 2.75 -15.00 -0.01
CA VAL A 99 3.25 -15.99 0.97
C VAL A 99 4.72 -15.81 1.35
N ARG A 100 5.38 -14.76 0.82
CA ARG A 100 6.80 -14.46 1.06
C ARG A 100 6.99 -12.97 1.32
N GLU A 101 8.00 -12.64 2.10
CA GLU A 101 8.47 -11.26 2.31
C GLU A 101 9.95 -11.13 1.96
N TYR A 102 10.36 -9.91 1.63
CA TYR A 102 11.70 -9.64 1.11
C TYR A 102 12.77 -9.81 2.19
N VAL A 103 13.93 -10.31 1.79
CA VAL A 103 15.16 -10.24 2.57
C VAL A 103 16.26 -9.66 1.67
N LYS A 104 17.18 -8.88 2.25
CA LYS A 104 18.21 -8.16 1.49
C LYS A 104 18.95 -9.08 0.51
N HIS A 105 19.37 -8.47 -0.60
CA HIS A 105 20.02 -9.13 -1.73
C HIS A 105 19.10 -10.07 -2.51
N GLN A 106 17.85 -9.63 -2.77
CA GLN A 106 16.88 -10.37 -3.59
C GLN A 106 16.54 -11.76 -3.04
N THR A 107 16.58 -11.90 -1.71
CA THR A 107 16.19 -13.12 -1.03
C THR A 107 14.78 -12.97 -0.46
N SER A 108 14.22 -14.05 0.09
CA SER A 108 12.92 -13.99 0.76
C SER A 108 12.85 -15.01 1.90
N VAL A 109 11.91 -14.78 2.81
CA VAL A 109 11.47 -15.74 3.82
C VAL A 109 9.96 -15.95 3.70
N ALA A 110 9.42 -16.97 4.37
CA ALA A 110 7.98 -17.17 4.43
C ALA A 110 7.36 -16.00 5.18
N ARG A 111 6.29 -15.42 4.64
CA ARG A 111 5.56 -14.35 5.30
C ARG A 111 4.79 -14.96 6.49
N ALA A 112 5.19 -14.61 7.71
CA ALA A 112 4.63 -15.16 8.93
C ALA A 112 3.40 -14.37 9.37
N VAL A 113 2.23 -14.72 8.81
CA VAL A 113 0.97 -14.04 9.14
C VAL A 113 0.50 -14.49 10.53
N HIS A 114 0.49 -13.57 11.49
CA HIS A 114 0.12 -13.83 12.89
C HIS A 114 -1.26 -13.29 13.28
N GLY A 115 -2.01 -12.73 12.33
CA GLY A 115 -3.30 -12.08 12.56
C GLY A 115 -3.94 -11.64 11.25
N PRO A 116 -4.79 -10.58 11.27
CA PRO A 116 -5.06 -9.80 10.06
C PRO A 116 -3.77 -9.40 9.35
N LEU A 117 -3.82 -9.27 8.02
CA LEU A 117 -2.64 -8.87 7.25
C LEU A 117 -2.21 -7.45 7.58
N ASP A 118 -0.92 -7.19 7.55
CA ASP A 118 -0.38 -5.84 7.63
C ASP A 118 -0.47 -5.11 6.29
N ILE A 119 -0.57 -3.78 6.33
CA ILE A 119 -0.31 -2.93 5.17
C ILE A 119 1.20 -2.84 5.00
N GLY A 120 1.71 -3.21 3.82
CA GLY A 120 3.12 -3.11 3.47
C GLY A 120 3.77 -4.44 3.10
N ALA A 121 5.08 -4.39 2.93
CA ALA A 121 5.88 -5.49 2.38
C ALA A 121 6.18 -6.62 3.39
N TYR A 122 6.04 -6.36 4.68
CA TYR A 122 6.43 -7.25 5.78
C TYR A 122 5.27 -7.41 6.77
N GLU A 123 5.23 -8.54 7.48
CA GLU A 123 4.43 -8.68 8.71
C GLU A 123 5.25 -8.23 9.94
N PHE A 124 4.57 -7.77 10.98
CA PHE A 124 5.12 -7.35 12.28
C PHE A 124 5.16 -8.47 13.32
#